data_AF-A0A9P5ZSZ2-F1
#
_entry.id   AF-A0A9P5ZSZ2-F1
#
_cell.length_a   1.000
_cell.length_b   1.000
_cell.length_c   1.000
_cell.angle_alpha   90.00
_cell.angle_beta   90.00
_cell.angle_gamma   90.00
#
_symmetry.space_group_name_H-M   'P 1'
#
loop_
_entity.id
_entity.type
_entity.pdbx_description
1 polymer ?
#
loop_
_entity_poly.entity_id
_entity_poly.type
_entity_poly.pdbx_seq_one_letter_code
_entity_poly.pdbx_strand_id
1 'polypeptide(L)' 'MRAIKGVLLQCDPAVKQILLAMNEKQSFIIEELDDYHLVIKADEEYRIRRELEAELEKNTYSLEGS' A
#
# COMPACT_ATOMS: atom_id res chain seq x y z
N MET A 1 6.08 14.49 22.94
CA MET A 1 6.46 13.86 21.66
C MET A 1 5.95 12.43 21.67
N ARG A 2 5.07 12.04 20.76
CA ARG A 2 4.66 10.64 20.59
C ARG A 2 5.37 10.12 19.34
N ALA A 3 6.38 9.27 19.53
CA ALA A 3 7.03 8.58 18.42
C ALA A 3 6.20 7.33 18.09
N ILE A 4 5.72 7.24 16.87
CA ILE A 4 4.98 6.07 16.37
C ILE A 4 5.96 5.25 15.53
N LYS A 5 6.10 3.95 15.84
CA LYS A 5 6.92 3.04 15.04
C LYS A 5 6.16 2.70 13.76
N GLY A 6 6.62 3.21 12.64
CA GLY A 6 6.08 2.93 11.31
C GLY A 6 7.17 2.57 10.31
N VAL A 7 6.76 2.10 9.15
CA VAL A 7 7.63 1.85 7.99
C VAL A 7 7.31 2.91 6.94
N LEU A 8 8.34 3.58 6.44
CA LEU A 8 8.22 4.50 5.31
C LEU A 8 8.20 3.68 4.02
N LEU A 9 7.13 3.82 3.25
CA LEU A 9 6.97 3.20 1.96
C LEU A 9 7.08 4.27 0.86
N GLN A 10 7.90 3.98 -0.15
CA GLN A 10 7.99 4.76 -1.38
C GLN A 10 7.35 3.96 -2.52
N CYS A 11 6.38 4.53 -3.22
CA CYS A 11 5.68 3.90 -4.33
C CYS A 11 5.23 4.94 -5.37
N ASP A 12 4.84 4.50 -6.56
CA ASP A 12 4.23 5.37 -7.55
C ASP A 12 2.77 5.76 -7.17
N PRO A 13 2.20 6.81 -7.78
CA PRO A 13 0.87 7.29 -7.44
C PRO A 13 -0.24 6.27 -7.70
N ALA A 14 -0.08 5.36 -8.69
CA ALA A 14 -1.08 4.35 -8.99
C ALA A 14 -1.10 3.26 -7.91
N VAL A 15 0.07 2.78 -7.49
CA VAL A 15 0.21 1.88 -6.33
C VAL A 15 -0.31 2.53 -5.06
N LYS A 16 -0.06 3.83 -4.85
CA LYS A 16 -0.62 4.58 -3.71
C LYS A 16 -2.16 4.51 -3.69
N GLN A 17 -2.83 4.67 -4.84
CA GLN A 17 -4.29 4.54 -4.89
C GLN A 17 -4.77 3.15 -4.49
N ILE A 18 -4.07 2.09 -4.92
CA ILE A 18 -4.38 0.71 -4.54
C ILE A 18 -4.23 0.55 -3.02
N LEU A 19 -3.15 1.06 -2.43
CA LEU A 19 -2.90 1.02 -0.99
C LEU A 19 -3.96 1.79 -0.20
N LEU A 20 -4.44 2.94 -0.69
CA LEU A 20 -5.55 3.68 -0.08
C LEU A 20 -6.83 2.85 -0.09
N ALA A 21 -7.17 2.21 -1.20
CA ALA A 21 -8.34 1.34 -1.31
C ALA A 21 -8.24 0.10 -0.40
N MET A 22 -7.04 -0.47 -0.24
CA MET A 22 -6.79 -1.54 0.73
C MET A 22 -6.95 -1.03 2.17
N ASN A 23 -6.49 0.19 2.44
CA ASN A 23 -6.58 0.83 3.75
C ASN A 23 -8.02 1.15 4.17
N GLU A 24 -8.92 1.44 3.22
CA GLU A 24 -10.36 1.59 3.49
C GLU A 24 -10.99 0.28 4.01
N LYS A 25 -10.51 -0.88 3.54
CA LYS A 25 -10.99 -2.19 4.00
C LYS A 25 -10.39 -2.56 5.36
N GLN A 26 -9.11 -2.28 5.55
CA GLN A 26 -8.38 -2.56 6.80
C GLN A 26 -7.36 -1.45 7.06
N SER A 27 -7.56 -0.67 8.13
CA SER A 27 -6.70 0.48 8.42
C SER A 27 -5.28 0.07 8.82
N PHE A 28 -4.30 0.42 7.99
CA PHE A 28 -2.86 0.19 8.21
C PHE A 28 -1.99 1.41 7.94
N ILE A 29 -2.49 2.42 7.23
CA ILE A 29 -1.78 3.68 6.97
C ILE A 29 -1.82 4.53 8.24
N ILE A 30 -0.65 5.00 8.66
CA ILE A 30 -0.48 5.92 9.79
C ILE A 30 -0.60 7.36 9.29
N GLU A 31 0.11 7.70 8.21
CA GLU A 31 0.18 9.05 7.67
C GLU A 31 0.53 9.02 6.17
N GLU A 32 -0.07 9.93 5.40
CA GLU A 32 0.32 10.21 4.03
C GLU A 32 1.26 11.41 4.02
N LEU A 33 2.46 11.26 3.43
CA LEU A 33 3.45 12.34 3.43
C LEU A 33 3.36 13.17 2.14
N ASP A 34 3.33 12.48 0.99
CA ASP A 34 3.21 13.09 -0.33
C ASP A 34 2.67 12.06 -1.33
N ASP A 35 2.70 12.38 -2.62
CA ASP A 35 2.16 11.52 -3.69
C ASP A 35 2.92 10.20 -3.89
N TYR A 36 4.16 10.12 -3.39
CA TYR A 36 5.06 8.98 -3.54
C TYR A 36 5.43 8.31 -2.22
N HIS A 37 5.16 8.97 -1.08
CA HIS A 37 5.55 8.49 0.24
C HIS A 37 4.37 8.40 1.20
N LEU A 38 4.30 7.28 1.91
CA LEU A 38 3.32 7.02 2.95
C LEU A 38 3.94 6.20 4.09
N VAL A 39 3.43 6.39 5.31
CA VAL A 39 3.88 5.68 6.50
C VAL A 39 2.82 4.64 6.88
N ILE A 40 3.24 3.39 7.02
CA ILE A 40 2.38 2.26 7.42
C ILE A 40 2.76 1.70 8.78
N LYS A 41 1.84 0.96 9.41
CA LYS A 41 2.11 0.14 10.59
C LYS A 41 3.17 -0.92 10.28
N ALA A 42 4.20 -1.00 11.09
CA ALA A 42 5.33 -1.89 10.87
C ALA A 42 4.96 -3.38 10.93
N ASP A 43 3.96 -3.74 11.74
CA ASP A 43 3.43 -5.11 11.85
C ASP A 43 2.66 -5.55 10.60
N GLU A 44 2.17 -4.61 9.79
CA GLU A 44 1.36 -4.89 8.61
C GLU A 44 2.19 -4.96 7.31
N GLU A 45 3.47 -4.56 7.33
CA GLU A 45 4.34 -4.47 6.14
C GLU A 45 4.30 -5.75 5.29
N TYR A 46 4.48 -6.90 5.93
CA TYR A 46 4.52 -8.20 5.24
C TYR A 46 3.17 -8.54 4.61
N ARG A 47 2.06 -8.27 5.30
CA ARG A 47 0.71 -8.53 4.79
C ARG A 47 0.40 -7.65 3.59
N ILE A 48 0.68 -6.35 3.71
CA ILE A 48 0.44 -5.35 2.66
C ILE A 48 1.23 -5.69 1.41
N ARG A 49 2.52 -6.06 1.55
CA ARG A 49 3.35 -6.42 0.38
C ARG A 49 2.75 -7.57 -0.42
N ARG A 50 2.38 -8.67 0.25
CA ARG A 50 1.78 -9.82 -0.45
C ARG A 50 0.42 -9.50 -1.07
N GLU A 51 -0.40 -8.72 -0.38
CA GLU A 51 -1.75 -8.38 -0.87
C GLU A 51 -1.64 -7.43 -2.07
N LEU A 52 -0.70 -6.48 -2.03
CA LEU A 52 -0.39 -5.60 -3.15
C LEU A 52 0.12 -6.40 -4.37
N GLU A 53 1.05 -7.34 -4.17
CA GLU A 53 1.53 -8.22 -5.24
C GLU A 53 0.36 -8.99 -5.89
N ALA A 54 -0.52 -9.59 -5.08
CA ALA A 54 -1.69 -10.32 -5.58
C ALA A 54 -2.69 -9.43 -6.32
N GLU A 55 -2.89 -8.17 -5.90
CA GLU A 55 -3.75 -7.22 -6.61
C GLU A 55 -3.14 -6.77 -7.95
N LEU A 56 -1.82 -6.58 -7.99
CA LEU A 56 -1.10 -6.26 -9.22
C LEU A 56 -1.14 -7.42 -10.23
N GLU A 57 -0.94 -8.65 -9.77
CA GLU A 57 -1.03 -9.85 -10.63
C GLU A 57 -2.42 -10.00 -11.27
N LYS A 58 -3.51 -9.80 -10.51
CA LYS A 58 -4.89 -9.81 -11.05
C LYS A 58 -5.08 -8.77 -12.15
N ASN A 59 -4.46 -7.60 -12.01
CA ASN A 59 -4.54 -6.52 -12.98
C ASN A 59 -3.76 -6.83 -14.26
N THR A 60 -2.55 -7.40 -14.13
CA THR A 60 -1.72 -7.82 -15.27
C THR A 60 -2.37 -8.94 -16.09
N TYR A 61 -2.97 -9.95 -15.43
CA TYR A 61 -3.68 -11.02 -16.12
C TYR A 61 -4.91 -10.55 -16.91
N SER A 62 -5.45 -9.37 -16.61
CA SER A 62 -6.62 -8.82 -17.32
C SER A 62 -6.26 -8.13 -18.64
N LEU A 63 -4.97 -7.86 -18.91
CA LEU A 63 -4.51 -7.13 -20.11
C LEU A 63 -4.06 -8.04 -21.26
N GLU A 64 -3.79 -9.32 -21.01
CA GLU A 64 -3.33 -10.29 -22.04
C GLU A 64 -4.45 -11.19 -22.60
N GLY A 65 -5.71 -10.86 -22.31
CA GLY A 65 -6.89 -11.65 -22.71
C GLY A 65 -7.88 -10.89 -23.60
N SER A 66 -7.43 -10.27 -24.69
CA SER A 66 -8.33 -9.68 -25.71
C SER A 66 -7.75 -9.80 -27.12
#